data_AF-A0A522VVP9-F1
#
_entry.id   AF-A0A522VVP9-F1
#
_cell.length_a   1.000
_cell.length_b   1.000
_cell.length_c   1.000
_cell.angle_alpha   90.00
_cell.angle_beta   90.00
_cell.angle_gamma   90.00
#
_symmetry.space_group_name_H-M   'P 1'
#
loop_
_entity.id
_entity.type
_entity.pdbx_description
1 polymer ?
#
loop_
_entity_poly.entity_id
_entity_poly.type
_entity_poly.pdbx_seq_one_letter_code
_entity_poly.pdbx_strand_id
1 'polypeptide(L)'
;ASQAAAAPVPAGRLAPREPLPLAVERAWLDRVRPGERIAFTDVRGRKRVLTARRRLGVDRVVATLAKGAWIGELTGLEHAPRRGAKHRVSAVCAISARPLEIRVEQGDALLVTREPVPGEPGRFDRRGRLLQAAHISCSEAAVFGALRVGHQVWIDDGKIGAVVETLDERGAWLRVTHARPGGERIAPGKGLNFPDSALPLPVLSPLDRADLDFVARHADIVGLSFVRSAADLDALARELARRRRGNLAVIAKIETRAAVRNLPEIIVRGAGRHPFGVMIARGDLAVEIGYERLAEIQEEILWLCEAAHVPVIWATQVLEGLVKRGRPTRAEISDAALSQRAECVMLNKGPFLLQALAVLDNVVARMRDHQRKKTAQYRALHW
;
A
#
# COMPACT_ATOMS: atom_id res chain seq x y z
N ALA A 1 -5.10 -31.81 -1.30
CA ALA A 1 -3.98 -31.61 -0.36
C ALA A 1 -3.56 -30.15 -0.44
N SER A 2 -4.06 -29.33 0.49
CA SER A 2 -3.91 -27.87 0.51
C SER A 2 -2.98 -27.50 1.65
N GLN A 3 -1.76 -27.06 1.34
CA GLN A 3 -0.94 -26.30 2.27
C GLN A 3 -1.22 -24.83 1.99
N ALA A 4 -2.13 -24.26 2.75
CA ALA A 4 -2.29 -22.81 2.83
C ALA A 4 -1.01 -22.23 3.46
N ALA A 5 -0.21 -21.55 2.66
CA ALA A 5 0.86 -20.69 3.17
C ALA A 5 0.22 -19.54 3.94
N ALA A 6 0.25 -19.62 5.27
CA ALA A 6 -0.11 -18.52 6.14
C ALA A 6 0.97 -17.43 6.04
N ALA A 7 0.58 -16.24 5.61
CA ALA A 7 1.43 -15.05 5.65
C ALA A 7 1.89 -14.77 7.10
N PRO A 8 3.15 -14.33 7.33
CA PRO A 8 3.61 -13.98 8.66
C PRO A 8 3.01 -12.64 9.08
N VAL A 9 2.36 -12.62 10.24
CA VAL A 9 1.91 -11.38 10.88
C VAL A 9 2.79 -11.11 12.12
N PRO A 10 3.45 -9.93 12.21
CA PRO A 10 4.57 -9.69 13.11
C PRO A 10 4.14 -9.21 14.50
N ALA A 11 4.86 -9.65 15.52
CA ALA A 11 5.10 -8.87 16.73
C ALA A 11 6.54 -9.13 17.16
N GLY A 12 7.31 -8.05 17.36
CA GLY A 12 8.71 -8.12 17.75
C GLY A 12 8.93 -9.04 18.96
N ARG A 13 10.12 -9.63 19.05
CA ARG A 13 10.50 -10.46 20.19
C ARG A 13 10.43 -9.61 21.46
N LEU A 14 9.45 -9.88 22.32
CA LEU A 14 9.34 -9.22 23.61
C LEU A 14 10.52 -9.58 24.50
N ALA A 15 10.97 -8.61 25.28
CA ALA A 15 11.94 -8.86 26.34
C ALA A 15 11.35 -9.85 27.37
N PRO A 16 12.18 -10.69 28.02
CA PRO A 16 11.72 -11.51 29.12
C PRO A 16 11.03 -10.64 30.17
N ARG A 17 9.79 -10.98 30.54
CA ARG A 17 8.91 -10.30 31.52
C ARG A 17 8.11 -9.09 31.02
N GLU A 18 8.20 -8.71 29.75
CA GLU A 18 7.29 -7.72 29.17
C GLU A 18 5.98 -8.40 28.72
N PRO A 19 4.79 -7.94 29.19
CA PRO A 19 3.52 -8.56 28.80
C PRO A 19 3.14 -8.18 27.37
N LEU A 20 2.76 -9.17 26.55
CA LEU A 20 2.12 -8.95 25.25
C LEU A 20 0.63 -8.66 25.45
N PRO A 21 0.11 -7.49 25.05
CA PRO A 21 -1.32 -7.27 25.04
C PRO A 21 -1.96 -8.04 23.88
N LEU A 22 -2.84 -9.00 24.21
CA LEU A 22 -3.68 -9.71 23.26
C LEU A 22 -5.11 -9.20 23.42
N ALA A 23 -5.67 -8.67 22.34
CA ALA A 23 -7.07 -8.31 22.26
C ALA A 23 -7.87 -9.54 21.78
N VAL A 24 -9.00 -9.80 22.43
CA VAL A 24 -9.92 -10.90 22.12
C VAL A 24 -11.35 -10.37 22.22
N GLU A 25 -12.31 -11.11 21.69
CA GLU A 25 -13.72 -10.78 21.85
C GLU A 25 -14.09 -10.68 23.35
N ARG A 26 -14.82 -9.61 23.70
CA ARG A 26 -15.22 -9.33 25.09
C ARG A 26 -15.99 -10.49 25.72
N ALA A 27 -16.98 -11.03 25.00
CA ALA A 27 -17.82 -12.13 25.46
C ALA A 27 -17.01 -13.41 25.74
N TRP A 28 -15.91 -13.61 25.02
CA TRP A 28 -14.97 -14.71 25.27
C TRP A 28 -14.12 -14.43 26.51
N LEU A 29 -13.55 -13.22 26.63
CA LEU A 29 -12.71 -12.86 27.77
C LEU A 29 -13.46 -12.94 29.10
N ASP A 30 -14.75 -12.57 29.11
CA ASP A 30 -15.61 -12.64 30.28
C ASP A 30 -15.84 -14.07 30.80
N ARG A 31 -15.53 -15.10 30.01
CA ARG A 31 -15.61 -16.52 30.42
C ARG A 31 -14.32 -17.04 31.06
N VAL A 32 -13.19 -16.40 30.80
CA VAL A 32 -11.88 -16.83 31.32
C VAL A 32 -11.77 -16.54 32.83
N ARG A 33 -11.44 -17.56 33.63
CA ARG A 33 -11.22 -17.45 35.07
C ARG A 33 -9.74 -17.71 35.44
N PRO A 34 -9.23 -17.10 36.52
CA PRO A 34 -7.91 -17.44 37.07
C PRO A 34 -7.74 -18.95 37.30
N GLY A 35 -6.58 -19.48 36.93
CA GLY A 35 -6.24 -20.90 37.01
C GLY A 35 -6.60 -21.74 35.78
N GLU A 36 -7.35 -21.19 34.83
CA GLU A 36 -7.76 -21.92 33.62
C GLU A 36 -6.67 -21.94 32.54
N ARG A 37 -6.76 -22.96 31.68
CA ARG A 37 -5.82 -23.23 30.60
C ARG A 37 -6.43 -22.80 29.28
N ILE A 38 -5.71 -21.96 28.54
CA ILE A 38 -6.09 -21.51 27.20
C ILE A 38 -5.11 -22.15 26.23
N ALA A 39 -5.60 -23.05 25.39
CA ALA A 39 -4.80 -23.76 24.40
C ALA A 39 -4.76 -22.97 23.09
N PHE A 40 -3.64 -23.03 22.39
CA PHE A 40 -3.51 -22.47 21.05
C PHE A 40 -2.40 -23.19 20.27
N THR A 41 -2.41 -23.02 18.96
CA THR A 41 -1.33 -23.45 18.07
C THR A 41 -0.58 -22.22 17.61
N ASP A 42 0.72 -22.17 17.85
CA ASP A 42 1.57 -21.05 17.42
C ASP A 42 1.72 -21.03 15.89
N VAL A 43 2.16 -19.92 15.29
CA VAL A 43 2.28 -19.80 13.82
C VAL A 43 3.31 -20.75 13.20
N ARG A 44 4.10 -21.46 14.02
CA ARG A 44 5.03 -22.52 13.59
C ARG A 44 4.42 -23.92 13.75
N GLY A 45 3.10 -24.01 13.99
CA GLY A 45 2.37 -25.26 14.17
C GLY A 45 2.56 -25.92 15.54
N ARG A 46 3.20 -25.26 16.52
CA ARG A 46 3.46 -25.87 17.83
C ARG A 46 2.33 -25.60 18.81
N LYS A 47 1.81 -26.66 19.44
CA LYS A 47 0.80 -26.54 20.51
C LYS A 47 1.39 -25.86 21.75
N ARG A 48 0.64 -24.92 22.33
CA ARG A 48 1.02 -24.10 23.48
C ARG A 48 -0.17 -23.90 24.41
N VAL A 49 0.10 -23.62 25.68
CA VAL A 49 -0.93 -23.44 26.71
C VAL A 49 -0.59 -22.24 27.59
N LEU A 50 -1.44 -21.22 27.53
CA LEU A 50 -1.46 -20.11 28.46
C LEU A 50 -2.19 -20.53 29.73
N THR A 51 -1.70 -20.08 30.88
CA THR A 51 -2.39 -20.24 32.17
C THR A 51 -2.85 -18.88 32.64
N ALA A 52 -4.16 -18.67 32.75
CA ALA A 52 -4.72 -17.45 33.33
C ALA A 52 -4.30 -17.35 34.80
N ARG A 53 -3.70 -16.22 35.20
CA ARG A 53 -3.16 -16.01 36.56
C ARG A 53 -4.07 -15.14 37.41
N ARG A 54 -4.38 -13.94 36.93
CA ARG A 54 -5.21 -12.98 37.65
C ARG A 54 -6.00 -12.12 36.68
N ARG A 55 -7.18 -11.69 37.11
CA ARG A 55 -7.98 -10.68 36.41
C ARG A 55 -7.57 -9.30 36.92
N LEU A 56 -7.38 -8.35 36.01
CA LEU A 56 -7.04 -6.95 36.30
C LEU A 56 -8.22 -6.09 35.84
N GLY A 57 -9.10 -5.72 36.77
CA GLY A 57 -10.31 -4.98 36.45
C GLY A 57 -11.34 -5.79 35.65
N VAL A 58 -12.24 -5.09 34.96
CA VAL A 58 -13.34 -5.72 34.22
C VAL A 58 -12.89 -6.30 32.88
N ASP A 59 -11.89 -5.75 32.23
CA ASP A 59 -11.56 -5.97 30.81
C ASP A 59 -10.21 -6.65 30.55
N ARG A 60 -9.47 -7.08 31.58
CA ARG A 60 -8.14 -7.66 31.38
C ARG A 60 -7.90 -8.90 32.22
N VAL A 61 -7.21 -9.88 31.62
CA VAL A 61 -6.71 -11.07 32.30
C VAL A 61 -5.22 -11.21 31.99
N VAL A 62 -4.41 -11.38 33.04
CA VAL A 62 -3.00 -11.72 32.90
C VAL A 62 -2.88 -13.23 32.78
N ALA A 63 -2.24 -13.70 31.71
CA ALA A 63 -1.90 -15.10 31.52
C ALA A 63 -0.39 -15.27 31.35
N THR A 64 0.14 -16.42 31.78
CA THR A 64 1.57 -16.75 31.65
C THR A 64 1.76 -17.95 30.74
N LEU A 65 2.89 -17.97 30.04
CA LEU A 65 3.31 -19.06 29.19
C LEU A 65 4.68 -19.59 29.66
N ALA A 66 4.82 -20.92 29.78
CA ALA A 66 6.06 -21.52 30.28
C ALA A 66 7.21 -21.55 29.25
N LYS A 67 6.87 -21.62 27.96
CA LYS A 67 7.83 -21.65 26.84
C LYS A 67 7.39 -20.66 25.77
N GLY A 68 8.31 -19.85 25.23
CA GLY A 68 7.99 -18.87 24.19
C GLY A 68 7.18 -19.44 23.02
N ALA A 69 6.32 -18.61 22.44
CA ALA A 69 5.46 -18.92 21.31
C ALA A 69 5.40 -17.75 20.34
N TRP A 70 5.02 -18.04 19.10
CA TRP A 70 4.80 -17.04 18.06
C TRP A 70 3.29 -16.94 17.82
N ILE A 71 2.72 -15.82 18.22
CA ILE A 71 1.28 -15.54 18.07
C ILE A 71 1.17 -14.58 16.89
N GLY A 72 0.28 -14.87 15.93
CA GLY A 72 -0.15 -13.93 14.88
C GLY A 72 -1.57 -13.41 15.13
N GLU A 73 -2.00 -12.41 14.35
CA GLU A 73 -3.34 -11.76 14.47
C GLU A 73 -4.53 -12.69 14.26
N LEU A 74 -4.33 -13.85 13.62
CA LEU A 74 -5.37 -14.85 13.40
C LEU A 74 -5.24 -16.07 14.32
N THR A 75 -4.39 -15.99 15.36
CA THR A 75 -4.20 -17.12 16.27
C THR A 75 -5.48 -17.39 17.04
N GLY A 76 -6.03 -18.59 16.84
CA GLY A 76 -7.18 -19.08 17.60
C GLY A 76 -6.77 -19.46 19.02
N LEU A 77 -7.44 -18.87 20.01
CA LEU A 77 -7.36 -19.24 21.41
C LEU A 77 -8.56 -20.11 21.77
N GLU A 78 -8.29 -21.35 22.16
CA GLU A 78 -9.29 -22.30 22.65
C GLU A 78 -9.34 -22.25 24.17
N HIS A 79 -10.47 -21.82 24.70
CA HIS A 79 -10.77 -21.93 26.12
C HIS A 79 -11.62 -23.18 26.38
N ALA A 80 -11.17 -24.00 27.34
CA ALA A 80 -11.94 -25.12 27.85
C ALA A 80 -12.29 -24.86 29.34
N PRO A 81 -13.58 -24.77 29.70
CA PRO A 81 -14.00 -24.65 31.09
C PRO A 81 -13.56 -25.88 31.90
N ARG A 82 -13.39 -25.70 33.22
CA ARG A 82 -13.03 -26.79 34.14
C ARG A 82 -14.02 -27.98 34.05
N ARG A 83 -13.50 -29.18 34.37
CA ARG A 83 -14.16 -30.51 34.37
C ARG A 83 -15.70 -30.44 34.47
N GLY A 84 -16.37 -30.89 33.40
CA GLY A 84 -17.82 -31.09 33.36
C GLY A 84 -18.57 -30.32 32.26
N ALA A 85 -17.99 -29.23 31.74
CA ALA A 85 -18.63 -28.43 30.70
C ALA A 85 -18.18 -28.84 29.28
N LYS A 86 -19.13 -29.23 28.43
CA LYS A 86 -18.91 -29.74 27.06
C LYS A 86 -18.64 -28.66 25.98
N HIS A 87 -18.47 -27.39 26.36
CA HIS A 87 -18.35 -26.30 25.38
C HIS A 87 -16.91 -25.76 25.32
N ARG A 88 -16.22 -26.02 24.20
CA ARG A 88 -15.03 -25.26 23.81
C ARG A 88 -15.47 -23.97 23.17
N VAL A 89 -14.88 -22.85 23.59
CA VAL A 89 -15.14 -21.54 22.98
C VAL A 89 -13.83 -21.04 22.41
N SER A 90 -13.83 -20.71 21.13
CA SER A 90 -12.67 -20.15 20.43
C SER A 90 -12.82 -18.64 20.28
N ALA A 91 -11.73 -17.91 20.44
CA ALA A 91 -11.63 -16.52 19.99
C ALA A 91 -10.41 -16.38 19.09
N VAL A 92 -10.47 -15.45 18.15
CA VAL A 92 -9.29 -15.01 17.40
C VAL A 92 -8.65 -13.85 18.16
N CYS A 93 -7.35 -13.92 18.43
CA CYS A 93 -6.67 -12.83 19.12
C CYS A 93 -6.05 -11.82 18.14
N ALA A 94 -6.39 -10.55 18.28
CA ALA A 94 -5.64 -9.46 17.67
C ALA A 94 -4.47 -9.09 18.58
N ILE A 95 -3.29 -8.86 18.00
CA ILE A 95 -2.12 -8.47 18.78
C ILE A 95 -2.13 -6.95 18.90
N SER A 96 -2.19 -6.45 20.13
CA SER A 96 -2.01 -5.03 20.41
C SER A 96 -0.55 -4.81 20.81
N ALA A 97 0.36 -5.02 19.86
CA ALA A 97 1.76 -4.66 20.03
C ALA A 97 1.90 -3.15 19.85
N ARG A 98 2.77 -2.52 20.65
CA ARG A 98 3.18 -1.15 20.33
C ARG A 98 3.90 -1.20 18.98
N PRO A 99 3.51 -0.36 18.00
CA PRO A 99 4.22 -0.29 16.73
C PRO A 99 5.71 -0.04 17.00
N LEU A 100 6.58 -0.81 16.35
CA LEU A 100 8.00 -0.49 16.33
C LEU A 100 8.16 0.86 15.65
N GLU A 101 8.66 1.86 16.37
CA GLU A 101 8.91 3.19 15.82
C GLU A 101 10.27 3.21 15.14
N ILE A 102 10.30 2.77 13.87
CA ILE A 102 11.47 2.94 13.03
C ILE A 102 11.44 4.38 12.52
N ARG A 103 12.36 5.21 13.01
CA ARG A 103 12.53 6.59 12.59
C ARG A 103 13.86 6.73 11.86
N VAL A 104 13.86 7.47 10.75
CA VAL A 104 15.05 7.75 9.96
C VAL A 104 15.16 9.24 9.66
N GLU A 105 16.38 9.74 9.71
CA GLU A 105 16.76 11.11 9.38
C GLU A 105 17.65 11.15 8.14
N GLN A 106 17.78 12.33 7.53
CA GLN A 106 18.70 12.52 6.40
C GLN A 106 20.13 12.19 6.85
N GLY A 107 20.83 11.37 6.06
CA GLY A 107 22.15 10.87 6.37
C GLY A 107 22.15 9.52 7.10
N ASP A 108 21.01 9.01 7.57
CA ASP A 108 20.97 7.70 8.24
C ASP A 108 21.26 6.55 7.28
N ALA A 109 21.84 5.48 7.85
CA ALA A 109 21.96 4.20 7.16
C ALA A 109 20.71 3.35 7.46
N LEU A 110 20.12 2.77 6.43
CA LEU A 110 18.95 1.89 6.52
C LEU A 110 19.20 0.61 5.72
N LEU A 111 19.07 -0.55 6.35
CA LEU A 111 19.13 -1.82 5.64
C LEU A 111 17.74 -2.26 5.18
N VAL A 112 17.55 -2.45 3.88
CA VAL A 112 16.45 -3.25 3.36
C VAL A 112 16.93 -4.69 3.27
N THR A 113 16.48 -5.54 4.18
CA THR A 113 16.94 -6.93 4.29
C THR A 113 16.17 -7.86 3.37
N ARG A 114 16.88 -8.86 2.83
CA ARG A 114 16.33 -10.00 2.08
C ARG A 114 15.52 -10.95 2.96
N GLU A 115 15.84 -10.99 4.25
CA GLU A 115 15.15 -11.87 5.18
C GLU A 115 13.74 -11.31 5.50
N PRO A 116 12.70 -12.15 5.52
CA PRO A 116 11.34 -11.74 5.84
C PRO A 116 11.16 -11.57 7.37
N VAL A 117 11.97 -10.69 7.96
CA VAL A 117 11.96 -10.39 9.40
C VAL A 117 11.26 -9.04 9.65
N PRO A 118 10.64 -8.85 10.84
CA PRO A 118 10.11 -7.56 11.24
C PRO A 118 11.23 -6.52 11.27
N GLY A 119 10.93 -5.30 10.81
CA GLY A 119 11.90 -4.22 10.90
C GLY A 119 12.19 -3.83 12.35
N GLU A 120 13.43 -3.40 12.62
CA GLU A 120 13.85 -2.89 13.92
C GLU A 120 14.46 -1.47 13.79
N PRO A 121 14.26 -0.61 14.81
CA PRO A 121 14.89 0.70 14.83
C PRO A 121 16.41 0.59 14.98
N GLY A 122 17.10 1.65 14.56
CA GLY A 122 18.54 1.79 14.82
C GLY A 122 18.83 1.79 16.31
N ARG A 123 19.96 1.20 16.71
CA ARG A 123 20.44 1.18 18.10
C ARG A 123 21.60 2.15 18.22
N PHE A 124 21.57 2.97 19.26
CA PHE A 124 22.56 4.00 19.54
C PHE A 124 23.18 3.78 20.92
N ASP A 125 24.44 4.15 21.08
CA ASP A 125 25.08 4.18 22.39
C ASP A 125 24.61 5.39 23.23
N ARG A 126 25.03 5.45 24.50
CA ARG A 126 24.67 6.56 25.41
C ARG A 126 25.18 7.93 24.95
N ARG A 127 26.10 7.96 23.98
CA ARG A 127 26.69 9.18 23.40
C ARG A 127 26.07 9.51 22.04
N GLY A 128 25.01 8.80 21.63
CA GLY A 128 24.31 9.01 20.37
C GLY A 128 25.02 8.43 19.14
N ARG A 129 26.07 7.61 19.30
CA ARG A 129 26.73 6.96 18.15
C ARG A 129 25.96 5.73 17.73
N LEU A 130 25.77 5.57 16.43
CA LEU A 130 25.08 4.41 15.84
C LEU A 130 25.86 3.12 16.13
N LEU A 131 25.22 2.18 16.81
CA LEU A 131 25.73 0.82 17.05
C LEU A 131 25.21 -0.16 16.00
N GLN A 132 23.96 0.01 15.58
CA GLN A 132 23.30 -0.82 14.58
C GLN A 132 22.33 0.03 13.79
N ALA A 133 22.43 0.00 12.47
CA ALA A 133 21.47 0.65 11.59
C ALA A 133 20.05 0.10 11.78
N ALA A 134 19.06 0.94 11.50
CA ALA A 134 17.69 0.47 11.35
C ALA A 134 17.61 -0.53 10.18
N HIS A 135 16.65 -1.44 10.24
CA HIS A 135 16.37 -2.31 9.10
C HIS A 135 14.88 -2.51 8.90
N ILE A 136 14.50 -2.74 7.64
CA ILE A 136 13.16 -3.09 7.19
C ILE A 136 13.26 -4.25 6.19
N SER A 137 12.20 -5.03 6.01
CA SER A 137 12.15 -6.09 5.01
C SER A 137 11.38 -5.64 3.76
N CYS A 138 11.75 -6.21 2.61
CA CYS A 138 10.97 -6.12 1.39
C CYS A 138 10.22 -7.44 1.19
N SER A 139 8.92 -7.38 0.91
CA SER A 139 8.11 -8.58 0.68
C SER A 139 8.47 -9.32 -0.60
N GLU A 140 9.14 -8.65 -1.54
CA GLU A 140 9.49 -9.19 -2.84
C GLU A 140 11.01 -9.31 -3.00
N ALA A 141 11.53 -10.51 -2.76
CA ALA A 141 12.96 -10.78 -2.79
C ALA A 141 13.58 -10.62 -4.20
N ALA A 142 12.79 -10.74 -5.27
CA ALA A 142 13.28 -10.58 -6.64
C ALA A 142 13.79 -9.16 -6.94
N VAL A 143 13.31 -8.14 -6.19
CA VAL A 143 13.75 -6.74 -6.34
C VAL A 143 15.26 -6.61 -6.21
N PHE A 144 15.86 -7.28 -5.22
CA PHE A 144 17.29 -7.14 -4.94
C PHE A 144 18.20 -7.57 -6.10
N GLY A 145 17.72 -8.43 -7.01
CA GLY A 145 18.47 -8.82 -8.21
C GLY A 145 18.51 -7.72 -9.29
N ALA A 146 17.60 -6.74 -9.21
CA ALA A 146 17.52 -5.61 -10.14
C ALA A 146 18.19 -4.33 -9.61
N LEU A 147 18.49 -4.28 -8.30
CA LEU A 147 19.13 -3.12 -7.69
C LEU A 147 20.61 -3.02 -8.06
N ARG A 148 21.11 -1.79 -8.16
CA ARG A 148 22.53 -1.49 -8.30
C ARG A 148 22.90 -0.36 -7.34
N VAL A 149 24.18 -0.29 -6.97
CA VAL A 149 24.72 0.87 -6.24
C VAL A 149 24.42 2.14 -7.03
N GLY A 150 23.96 3.17 -6.34
CA GLY A 150 23.53 4.44 -6.93
C GLY A 150 22.04 4.52 -7.30
N HIS A 151 21.30 3.39 -7.32
CA HIS A 151 19.86 3.45 -7.59
C HIS A 151 19.10 4.18 -6.49
N GLN A 152 18.12 5.00 -6.88
CA GLN A 152 17.20 5.64 -5.95
C GLN A 152 16.19 4.64 -5.37
N VAL A 153 15.84 4.85 -4.11
CA VAL A 153 14.79 4.11 -3.40
C VAL A 153 13.90 5.12 -2.68
N TRP A 154 12.59 5.03 -2.90
CA TRP A 154 11.60 5.85 -2.20
C TRP A 154 10.72 4.98 -1.30
N ILE A 155 10.37 5.50 -0.13
CA ILE A 155 9.59 4.80 0.89
C ILE A 155 8.42 5.68 1.34
N ASP A 156 7.25 5.06 1.56
CA ASP A 156 6.01 5.71 2.03
C ASP A 156 5.59 6.89 1.14
N ASP A 157 5.25 6.60 -0.13
CA ASP A 157 4.76 7.56 -1.11
C ASP A 157 5.72 8.74 -1.34
N GLY A 158 7.03 8.46 -1.34
CA GLY A 158 8.08 9.45 -1.58
C GLY A 158 8.51 10.29 -0.37
N LYS A 159 7.95 10.05 0.83
CA LYS A 159 8.32 10.84 2.04
C LYS A 159 9.75 10.61 2.48
N ILE A 160 10.28 9.43 2.22
CA ILE A 160 11.68 9.10 2.52
C ILE A 160 12.35 8.75 1.21
N GLY A 161 13.39 9.50 0.88
CA GLY A 161 14.26 9.22 -0.26
C GLY A 161 15.58 8.64 0.24
N ALA A 162 16.10 7.67 -0.48
CA ALA A 162 17.37 7.06 -0.19
C ALA A 162 18.09 6.63 -1.48
N VAL A 163 19.38 6.33 -1.35
CA VAL A 163 20.20 5.78 -2.44
C VAL A 163 20.85 4.49 -1.98
N VAL A 164 20.94 3.49 -2.86
CA VAL A 164 21.67 2.26 -2.60
C VAL A 164 23.16 2.56 -2.53
N GLU A 165 23.77 2.46 -1.35
CA GLU A 165 25.22 2.60 -1.18
C GLU A 165 25.95 1.28 -1.43
N THR A 166 25.38 0.16 -0.97
CA THR A 166 26.03 -1.16 -1.07
C THR A 166 24.97 -2.26 -1.11
N LEU A 167 25.30 -3.34 -1.81
CA LEU A 167 24.50 -4.57 -1.88
C LEU A 167 25.35 -5.73 -1.36
N ASP A 168 24.82 -6.49 -0.42
CA ASP A 168 25.47 -7.66 0.16
C ASP A 168 24.49 -8.84 0.32
N GLU A 169 24.96 -9.90 1.00
CA GLU A 169 24.15 -11.09 1.29
C GLU A 169 22.95 -10.79 2.19
N ARG A 170 23.01 -9.74 3.01
CA ARG A 170 21.91 -9.32 3.89
C ARG A 170 20.85 -8.54 3.12
N GLY A 171 21.25 -7.72 2.15
CA GLY A 171 20.34 -6.99 1.29
C GLY A 171 20.91 -5.69 0.74
N ALA A 172 20.09 -4.64 0.71
CA ALA A 172 20.46 -3.32 0.21
C ALA A 172 20.68 -2.35 1.36
N TRP A 173 21.91 -1.86 1.47
CA TRP A 173 22.26 -0.77 2.37
C TRP A 173 21.97 0.55 1.70
N LEU A 174 21.07 1.32 2.31
CA LEU A 174 20.62 2.60 1.81
C LEU A 174 21.18 3.73 2.66
N ARG A 175 21.49 4.85 2.01
CA ARG A 175 21.67 6.15 2.65
C ARG A 175 20.44 6.98 2.46
N VAL A 176 19.84 7.44 3.56
CA VAL A 176 18.68 8.33 3.49
C VAL A 176 19.15 9.69 2.99
N THR A 177 18.60 10.12 1.85
CA THR A 177 18.91 11.39 1.19
C THR A 177 17.82 12.43 1.41
N HIS A 178 16.60 11.99 1.75
CA HIS A 178 15.45 12.87 1.99
C HIS A 178 14.59 12.37 3.14
N ALA A 179 14.31 13.24 4.10
CA ALA A 179 13.33 13.08 5.18
C ALA A 179 12.97 14.48 5.71
N ARG A 180 11.81 14.66 6.33
CA ARG A 180 11.46 15.93 6.98
C ARG A 180 12.43 16.28 8.13
N PRO A 181 12.53 17.55 8.54
CA PRO A 181 13.25 17.94 9.74
C PRO A 181 12.81 17.14 10.98
N GLY A 182 13.78 16.60 11.70
CA GLY A 182 13.56 15.68 12.81
C GLY A 182 13.18 14.26 12.39
N GLY A 183 13.23 13.90 11.11
CA GLY A 183 13.06 12.53 10.63
C GLY A 183 11.62 12.07 10.38
N GLU A 184 11.53 10.99 9.62
CA GLU A 184 10.28 10.34 9.22
C GLU A 184 10.13 8.98 9.87
N ARG A 185 8.88 8.60 10.15
CA ARG A 185 8.55 7.28 10.71
C ARG A 185 8.18 6.32 9.59
N ILE A 186 8.89 5.19 9.52
CA ILE A 186 8.53 4.07 8.65
C ILE A 186 7.51 3.21 9.38
N ALA A 187 6.27 3.23 8.90
CA ALA A 187 5.20 2.37 9.41
C ALA A 187 5.20 1.00 8.70
N PRO A 188 4.52 -0.02 9.27
CA PRO A 188 4.29 -1.28 8.57
C PRO A 188 3.48 -1.10 7.28
N GLY A 189 3.74 -1.95 6.28
CA GLY A 189 2.97 -1.99 5.03
C GLY A 189 3.17 -0.78 4.11
N LYS A 190 4.26 -0.02 4.30
CA LYS A 190 4.60 1.10 3.43
C LYS A 190 5.27 0.61 2.14
N GLY A 191 4.89 1.24 1.03
CA GLY A 191 5.42 0.95 -0.29
C GLY A 191 6.90 1.29 -0.42
N LEU A 192 7.57 0.56 -1.30
CA LEU A 192 8.92 0.81 -1.75
C LEU A 192 8.89 1.01 -3.26
N ASN A 193 9.49 2.09 -3.76
CA ASN A 193 9.58 2.39 -5.18
C ASN A 193 11.05 2.42 -5.59
N PHE A 194 11.34 1.89 -6.79
CA PHE A 194 12.69 1.67 -7.30
C PHE A 194 12.78 2.22 -8.74
N PRO A 195 12.72 3.56 -8.92
CA PRO A 195 12.51 4.19 -10.23
C PRO A 195 13.59 3.91 -11.27
N ASP A 196 14.81 3.58 -10.82
CA ASP A 196 15.95 3.28 -11.70
C ASP A 196 16.07 1.78 -12.01
N SER A 197 15.21 0.94 -11.45
CA SER A 197 15.33 -0.52 -11.51
C SER A 197 14.27 -1.14 -12.42
N ALA A 198 14.70 -1.97 -13.36
CA ALA A 198 13.79 -2.80 -14.14
C ALA A 198 13.38 -4.03 -13.31
N LEU A 199 12.32 -3.90 -12.52
CA LEU A 199 11.88 -4.95 -11.61
C LEU A 199 11.34 -6.17 -12.38
N PRO A 200 11.84 -7.40 -12.13
CA PRO A 200 11.43 -8.62 -12.83
C PRO A 200 10.10 -9.18 -12.29
N LEU A 201 9.12 -8.31 -12.07
CA LEU A 201 7.81 -8.67 -11.51
C LEU A 201 6.80 -8.91 -12.62
N PRO A 202 5.97 -9.96 -12.51
CA PRO A 202 4.86 -10.14 -13.43
C PRO A 202 3.85 -9.00 -13.25
N VAL A 203 3.25 -8.55 -14.35
CA VAL A 203 2.19 -7.52 -14.29
C VAL A 203 0.92 -8.02 -13.59
N LEU A 204 0.68 -9.33 -13.60
CA LEU A 204 -0.41 -9.97 -12.88
C LEU A 204 0.14 -11.00 -11.90
N SER A 205 -0.04 -10.73 -10.61
CA SER A 205 0.25 -11.65 -9.52
C SER A 205 -0.71 -12.85 -9.55
N PRO A 206 -0.41 -13.93 -8.79
CA PRO A 206 -1.35 -15.03 -8.62
C PRO A 206 -2.71 -14.59 -8.04
N LEU A 207 -2.70 -13.60 -7.14
CA LEU A 207 -3.92 -13.03 -6.57
C LEU A 207 -4.72 -12.28 -7.63
N ASP A 208 -4.07 -11.43 -8.43
CA ASP A 208 -4.77 -10.69 -9.51
C ASP A 208 -5.46 -11.66 -10.48
N ARG A 209 -4.81 -12.77 -10.82
CA ARG A 209 -5.40 -13.79 -11.69
C ARG A 209 -6.63 -14.45 -11.07
N ALA A 210 -6.64 -14.67 -9.75
CA ALA A 210 -7.80 -15.20 -9.05
C ALA A 210 -8.93 -14.15 -9.00
N ASP A 211 -8.60 -12.90 -8.69
CA ASP A 211 -9.58 -11.80 -8.60
C ASP A 211 -10.23 -11.50 -9.96
N LEU A 212 -9.53 -11.76 -11.08
CA LEU A 212 -10.13 -11.66 -12.41
C LEU A 212 -11.35 -12.58 -12.61
N ASP A 213 -11.51 -13.66 -11.85
CA ASP A 213 -12.71 -14.51 -11.89
C ASP A 213 -13.95 -13.78 -11.33
N PHE A 214 -13.75 -12.89 -10.35
CA PHE A 214 -14.79 -12.02 -9.82
C PHE A 214 -15.05 -10.85 -10.77
N VAL A 215 -13.99 -10.17 -11.21
CA VAL A 215 -14.06 -9.03 -12.14
C VAL A 215 -14.80 -9.40 -13.42
N ALA A 216 -14.51 -10.58 -13.99
CA ALA A 216 -15.14 -11.05 -15.21
C ALA A 216 -16.67 -11.16 -15.12
N ARG A 217 -17.22 -11.38 -13.93
CA ARG A 217 -18.66 -11.55 -13.70
C ARG A 217 -19.37 -10.25 -13.31
N HIS A 218 -18.66 -9.31 -12.70
CA HIS A 218 -19.28 -8.21 -11.96
C HIS A 218 -18.84 -6.82 -12.39
N ALA A 219 -17.73 -6.69 -13.14
CA ALA A 219 -17.19 -5.39 -13.52
C ALA A 219 -17.45 -5.06 -15.00
N ASP A 220 -17.63 -3.76 -15.25
CA ASP A 220 -17.67 -3.17 -16.60
C ASP A 220 -16.29 -2.72 -17.08
N ILE A 221 -15.42 -2.37 -16.13
CA ILE A 221 -14.08 -1.81 -16.37
C ILE A 221 -13.09 -2.46 -15.41
N VAL A 222 -11.89 -2.80 -15.90
CA VAL A 222 -10.75 -3.24 -15.09
C VAL A 222 -9.58 -2.27 -15.22
N GLY A 223 -8.98 -1.88 -14.11
CA GLY A 223 -7.74 -1.10 -14.07
C GLY A 223 -6.52 -2.00 -13.96
N LEU A 224 -5.56 -1.86 -14.87
CA LEU A 224 -4.27 -2.54 -14.80
C LEU A 224 -3.25 -1.60 -14.15
N SER A 225 -2.78 -1.95 -12.94
CA SER A 225 -1.74 -1.19 -12.24
C SER A 225 -0.35 -1.50 -12.78
N PHE A 226 0.55 -0.53 -12.66
CA PHE A 226 1.96 -0.57 -13.00
C PHE A 226 2.22 -1.11 -14.41
N VAL A 227 1.41 -0.67 -15.38
CA VAL A 227 1.65 -0.99 -16.80
C VAL A 227 3.00 -0.44 -17.20
N ARG A 228 3.82 -1.23 -17.87
CA ARG A 228 5.15 -0.81 -18.36
C ARG A 228 5.26 -0.93 -19.86
N SER A 229 4.47 -1.80 -20.50
CA SER A 229 4.61 -2.14 -21.91
C SER A 229 3.31 -2.66 -22.54
N ALA A 230 3.29 -2.78 -23.86
CA ALA A 230 2.23 -3.48 -24.57
C ALA A 230 2.10 -4.96 -24.19
N ALA A 231 3.20 -5.62 -23.84
CA ALA A 231 3.20 -7.03 -23.44
C ALA A 231 2.39 -7.23 -22.15
N ASP A 232 2.34 -6.22 -21.29
CA ASP A 232 1.53 -6.25 -20.07
C ASP A 232 0.03 -6.25 -20.41
N LEU A 233 -0.39 -5.45 -21.39
CA LEU A 233 -1.77 -5.46 -21.91
C LEU A 233 -2.11 -6.80 -22.57
N ASP A 234 -1.16 -7.39 -23.31
CA ASP A 234 -1.35 -8.71 -23.91
C ASP A 234 -1.53 -9.80 -22.84
N ALA A 235 -0.84 -9.67 -21.69
CA ALA A 235 -0.99 -10.60 -20.58
C ALA A 235 -2.39 -10.52 -19.96
N LEU A 236 -2.90 -9.32 -19.71
CA LEU A 236 -4.27 -9.12 -19.24
C LEU A 236 -5.30 -9.61 -20.26
N ALA A 237 -5.14 -9.27 -21.54
CA ALA A 237 -6.03 -9.68 -22.62
C ALA A 237 -6.17 -11.21 -22.68
N ARG A 238 -5.07 -11.96 -22.53
CA ARG A 238 -5.10 -13.44 -22.47
C ARG A 238 -5.92 -13.94 -21.27
N GLU A 239 -5.76 -13.34 -20.09
CA GLU A 239 -6.53 -13.75 -18.91
C GLU A 239 -8.02 -13.44 -19.04
N LEU A 240 -8.38 -12.30 -19.62
CA LEU A 240 -9.76 -11.92 -19.90
C LEU A 240 -10.40 -12.82 -20.97
N ALA A 241 -9.64 -13.17 -22.02
CA ALA A 241 -10.10 -14.09 -23.06
C ALA A 241 -10.41 -15.48 -22.51
N ARG A 242 -9.58 -16.02 -21.61
CA ARG A 242 -9.87 -17.31 -20.92
C ARG A 242 -11.18 -17.28 -20.14
N ARG A 243 -11.59 -16.09 -19.67
CA ARG A 243 -12.83 -15.84 -18.93
C ARG A 243 -13.99 -15.39 -19.83
N ARG A 244 -13.82 -15.42 -21.15
CA ARG A 244 -14.79 -14.97 -22.16
C ARG A 244 -15.22 -13.51 -21.97
N ARG A 245 -14.30 -12.66 -21.50
CA ARG A 245 -14.51 -11.21 -21.28
C ARG A 245 -13.57 -10.37 -22.12
N GLY A 246 -13.37 -10.77 -23.39
CA GLY A 246 -12.56 -10.01 -24.35
C GLY A 246 -13.08 -8.59 -24.63
N ASN A 247 -14.33 -8.28 -24.28
CA ASN A 247 -14.95 -6.96 -24.45
C ASN A 247 -14.94 -6.09 -23.18
N LEU A 248 -14.38 -6.57 -22.06
CA LEU A 248 -14.27 -5.78 -20.84
C LEU A 248 -13.39 -4.55 -21.10
N ALA A 249 -13.83 -3.38 -20.63
CA ALA A 249 -13.05 -2.17 -20.79
C ALA A 249 -11.79 -2.19 -19.90
N VAL A 250 -10.67 -1.71 -20.43
CA VAL A 250 -9.38 -1.72 -19.74
C VAL A 250 -8.89 -0.29 -19.54
N ILE A 251 -8.52 0.05 -18.30
CA ILE A 251 -7.83 1.28 -17.96
C ILE A 251 -6.36 0.96 -17.66
N ALA A 252 -5.44 1.47 -18.48
CA ALA A 252 -4.02 1.39 -18.15
C ALA A 252 -3.65 2.49 -17.15
N LYS A 253 -3.13 2.12 -15.98
CA LYS A 253 -2.64 3.07 -14.99
C LYS A 253 -1.18 3.42 -15.28
N ILE A 254 -0.95 4.70 -15.57
CA ILE A 254 0.38 5.24 -15.88
C ILE A 254 1.00 5.72 -14.57
N GLU A 255 1.83 4.85 -14.01
CA GLU A 255 2.40 4.97 -12.66
C GLU A 255 3.93 5.02 -12.65
N THR A 256 4.58 4.67 -13.76
CA THR A 256 6.04 4.48 -13.82
C THR A 256 6.67 5.24 -14.97
N ARG A 257 7.98 5.50 -14.87
CA ARG A 257 8.78 6.08 -15.97
C ARG A 257 8.71 5.22 -17.24
N ALA A 258 8.67 3.90 -17.08
CA ALA A 258 8.54 2.97 -18.20
C ALA A 258 7.19 3.11 -18.92
N ALA A 259 6.10 3.28 -18.16
CA ALA A 259 4.76 3.51 -18.70
C ALA A 259 4.72 4.76 -19.58
N VAL A 260 5.30 5.86 -19.08
CA VAL A 260 5.36 7.14 -19.80
C VAL A 260 6.14 6.99 -21.10
N ARG A 261 7.35 6.41 -21.04
CA ARG A 261 8.20 6.21 -22.24
C ARG A 261 7.51 5.35 -23.30
N ASN A 262 6.76 4.33 -22.88
CA ASN A 262 6.11 3.37 -23.77
C ASN A 262 4.63 3.72 -24.04
N LEU A 263 4.16 4.91 -23.65
CA LEU A 263 2.75 5.27 -23.69
C LEU A 263 2.12 5.15 -25.09
N PRO A 264 2.77 5.58 -26.20
CA PRO A 264 2.19 5.39 -27.53
C PRO A 264 1.92 3.92 -27.86
N GLU A 265 2.83 3.01 -27.52
CA GLU A 265 2.68 1.58 -27.76
C GLU A 265 1.56 0.99 -26.90
N ILE A 266 1.50 1.39 -25.62
CA ILE A 266 0.44 1.00 -24.68
C ILE A 266 -0.92 1.44 -25.22
N ILE A 267 -1.05 2.68 -25.69
CA ILE A 267 -2.29 3.22 -26.28
C ILE A 267 -2.71 2.40 -27.50
N VAL A 268 -1.82 2.23 -28.48
CA VAL A 268 -2.14 1.51 -29.73
C VAL A 268 -2.56 0.07 -29.43
N ARG A 269 -1.85 -0.61 -28.53
CA ARG A 269 -2.11 -2.01 -28.21
C ARG A 269 -3.35 -2.21 -27.35
N GLY A 270 -3.63 -1.28 -26.44
CA GLY A 270 -4.84 -1.29 -25.62
C GLY A 270 -6.08 -1.02 -26.44
N ALA A 271 -6.10 0.10 -27.16
CA ALA A 271 -7.24 0.52 -27.99
C ALA A 271 -7.52 -0.45 -29.14
N GLY A 272 -6.50 -1.13 -29.68
CA GLY A 272 -6.67 -2.14 -30.72
C GLY A 272 -7.29 -3.46 -30.25
N ARG A 273 -7.51 -3.66 -28.95
CA ARG A 273 -8.01 -4.94 -28.39
C ARG A 273 -9.25 -4.82 -27.53
N HIS A 274 -9.36 -3.74 -26.77
CA HIS A 274 -10.43 -3.54 -25.80
C HIS A 274 -10.95 -2.10 -25.89
N PRO A 275 -12.20 -1.83 -25.46
CA PRO A 275 -12.55 -0.48 -25.05
C PRO A 275 -11.51 -0.02 -24.02
N PHE A 276 -10.80 1.07 -24.31
CA PHE A 276 -9.56 1.39 -23.62
C PHE A 276 -9.56 2.82 -23.10
N GLY A 277 -8.97 3.02 -21.93
CA GLY A 277 -8.72 4.32 -21.34
C GLY A 277 -7.37 4.35 -20.61
N VAL A 278 -6.94 5.54 -20.26
CA VAL A 278 -5.69 5.78 -19.53
C VAL A 278 -6.01 6.46 -18.21
N MET A 279 -5.33 6.09 -17.13
CA MET A 279 -5.38 6.79 -15.86
C MET A 279 -4.02 7.40 -15.55
N ILE A 280 -4.00 8.71 -15.30
CA ILE A 280 -2.81 9.40 -14.79
C ILE A 280 -2.80 9.21 -13.28
N ALA A 281 -2.06 8.20 -12.81
CA ALA A 281 -1.98 7.86 -11.39
C ALA A 281 -0.83 8.66 -10.74
N ARG A 282 -1.11 9.94 -10.50
CA ARG A 282 -0.13 10.97 -10.11
C ARG A 282 0.64 10.66 -8.83
N GLY A 283 0.04 9.97 -7.86
CA GLY A 283 0.67 9.59 -6.60
C GLY A 283 1.93 8.75 -6.83
N ASP A 284 1.77 7.56 -7.41
CA ASP A 284 2.89 6.68 -7.74
C ASP A 284 3.79 7.29 -8.82
N LEU A 285 3.19 7.93 -9.84
CA LEU A 285 3.95 8.53 -10.93
C LEU A 285 4.93 9.60 -10.44
N ALA A 286 4.51 10.48 -9.52
CA ALA A 286 5.36 11.53 -8.96
C ALA A 286 6.58 10.97 -8.22
N VAL A 287 6.43 9.82 -7.56
CA VAL A 287 7.55 9.13 -6.90
C VAL A 287 8.55 8.59 -7.94
N GLU A 288 8.09 8.20 -9.12
CA GLU A 288 8.90 7.59 -10.16
C GLU A 288 9.65 8.60 -11.07
N ILE A 289 9.01 9.73 -11.38
CA ILE A 289 9.57 10.77 -12.27
C ILE A 289 10.01 12.05 -11.56
N GLY A 290 9.72 12.16 -10.26
CA GLY A 290 9.92 13.37 -9.47
C GLY A 290 8.76 14.37 -9.60
N TYR A 291 8.52 15.13 -8.53
CA TYR A 291 7.44 16.13 -8.47
C TYR A 291 7.57 17.24 -9.52
N GLU A 292 8.80 17.63 -9.85
CA GLU A 292 9.07 18.71 -10.81
C GLU A 292 8.58 18.38 -12.22
N ARG A 293 8.71 17.11 -12.62
CA ARG A 293 8.33 16.63 -13.96
C ARG A 293 6.87 16.21 -14.08
N LEU A 294 6.14 16.14 -12.96
CA LEU A 294 4.77 15.67 -12.97
C LEU A 294 3.87 16.53 -13.85
N ALA A 295 4.05 17.86 -13.81
CA ALA A 295 3.23 18.81 -14.56
C ALA A 295 3.40 18.64 -16.08
N GLU A 296 4.64 18.53 -16.58
CA GLU A 296 4.91 18.35 -18.02
C GLU A 296 4.43 16.98 -18.52
N ILE A 297 4.69 15.91 -17.77
CA ILE A 297 4.33 14.54 -18.18
C ILE A 297 2.82 14.35 -18.19
N GLN A 298 2.11 14.94 -17.23
CA GLN A 298 0.65 14.91 -17.23
C GLN A 298 0.06 15.54 -18.49
N GLU A 299 0.57 16.69 -18.93
CA GLU A 299 0.12 17.33 -20.17
C GLU A 299 0.45 16.48 -21.39
N GLU A 300 1.65 15.89 -21.46
CA GLU A 300 2.03 14.99 -22.54
C GLU A 300 1.10 13.77 -22.63
N ILE A 301 0.75 13.15 -21.50
CA ILE A 301 -0.21 12.03 -21.45
C ILE A 301 -1.57 12.47 -21.99
N LEU A 302 -2.08 13.63 -21.56
CA LEU A 302 -3.36 14.17 -22.04
C LEU A 302 -3.34 14.40 -23.54
N TRP A 303 -2.26 14.97 -24.09
CA TRP A 303 -2.15 15.27 -25.51
C TRP A 303 -2.12 14.00 -26.36
N LEU A 304 -1.33 13.00 -25.96
CA LEU A 304 -1.24 11.72 -26.67
C LEU A 304 -2.59 10.98 -26.63
N CYS A 305 -3.27 10.97 -25.49
CA CYS A 305 -4.58 10.35 -25.37
C CYS A 305 -5.65 11.09 -26.17
N GLU A 306 -5.65 12.43 -26.15
CA GLU A 306 -6.58 13.23 -26.95
C GLU A 306 -6.40 12.97 -28.45
N ALA A 307 -5.15 12.94 -28.94
CA ALA A 307 -4.85 12.61 -30.34
C ALA A 307 -5.32 11.20 -30.73
N ALA A 308 -5.17 10.24 -29.81
CA ALA A 308 -5.61 8.85 -30.00
C ALA A 308 -7.11 8.63 -29.74
N HIS A 309 -7.86 9.67 -29.35
CA HIS A 309 -9.26 9.56 -28.92
C HIS A 309 -9.47 8.57 -27.75
N VAL A 310 -8.48 8.46 -26.87
CA VAL A 310 -8.53 7.61 -25.67
C VAL A 310 -8.93 8.46 -24.47
N PRO A 311 -9.98 8.08 -23.72
CA PRO A 311 -10.40 8.81 -22.53
C PRO A 311 -9.36 8.70 -21.42
N VAL A 312 -9.19 9.80 -20.68
CA VAL A 312 -8.26 9.91 -19.57
C VAL A 312 -9.02 10.05 -18.24
N ILE A 313 -8.51 9.36 -17.22
CA ILE A 313 -8.90 9.54 -15.82
C ILE A 313 -7.79 10.32 -15.12
N TRP A 314 -8.12 11.51 -14.65
CA TRP A 314 -7.27 12.33 -13.79
C TRP A 314 -7.36 11.82 -12.36
N ALA A 315 -6.33 11.14 -11.88
CA ALA A 315 -6.40 10.38 -10.64
C ALA A 315 -5.38 10.82 -9.60
N THR A 316 -5.76 10.54 -8.33
CA THR A 316 -4.98 10.76 -7.11
C THR A 316 -4.68 12.23 -6.83
N GLN A 317 -4.56 12.58 -5.54
CA GLN A 317 -4.21 13.92 -5.07
C GLN A 317 -5.16 15.09 -5.48
N VAL A 318 -6.29 14.80 -6.12
CA VAL A 318 -7.33 15.82 -6.38
C VAL A 318 -8.09 16.08 -5.08
N LEU A 319 -8.06 17.34 -4.61
CA LEU A 319 -8.72 17.76 -3.37
C LEU A 319 -8.37 16.88 -2.15
N GLU A 320 -7.14 16.34 -2.10
CA GLU A 320 -6.70 15.35 -1.11
C GLU A 320 -6.82 15.86 0.33
N GLY A 321 -6.44 17.12 0.55
CA GLY A 321 -6.53 17.83 1.80
C GLY A 321 -7.98 18.04 2.24
N LEU A 322 -8.89 18.31 1.31
CA LEU A 322 -10.31 18.37 1.60
C LEU A 322 -10.85 16.98 1.98
N VAL A 323 -10.59 15.96 1.17
CA VAL A 323 -11.01 14.57 1.43
C VAL A 323 -10.55 14.10 2.82
N LYS A 324 -9.33 14.43 3.22
CA LYS A 324 -8.73 14.00 4.51
C LYS A 324 -9.04 14.90 5.71
N ARG A 325 -9.06 16.22 5.53
CA ARG A 325 -9.08 17.22 6.63
C ARG A 325 -10.25 18.21 6.58
N GLY A 326 -11.14 18.09 5.58
CA GLY A 326 -12.35 18.91 5.46
C GLY A 326 -12.10 20.31 4.91
N ARG A 327 -10.87 20.66 4.51
CA ARG A 327 -10.53 21.99 3.96
C ARG A 327 -9.58 21.86 2.77
N PRO A 328 -9.95 22.37 1.58
CA PRO A 328 -9.05 22.40 0.44
C PRO A 328 -8.03 23.54 0.57
N THR A 329 -6.90 23.40 -0.08
CA THR A 329 -5.94 24.47 -0.32
C THR A 329 -6.27 25.21 -1.63
N ARG A 330 -5.71 26.41 -1.83
CA ARG A 330 -5.86 27.15 -3.10
C ARG A 330 -5.29 26.36 -4.28
N ALA A 331 -4.14 25.72 -4.09
CA ALA A 331 -3.50 24.88 -5.10
C ALA A 331 -4.40 23.69 -5.50
N GLU A 332 -5.08 23.06 -4.55
CA GLU A 332 -6.01 21.96 -4.83
C GLU A 332 -7.26 22.40 -5.60
N ILE A 333 -7.76 23.62 -5.37
CA ILE A 333 -8.86 24.18 -6.18
C ILE A 333 -8.41 24.45 -7.61
N SER A 334 -7.21 25.02 -7.79
CA SER A 334 -6.63 25.22 -9.12
C SER A 334 -6.39 23.90 -9.85
N ASP A 335 -5.88 22.87 -9.16
CA ASP A 335 -5.71 21.53 -9.71
C ASP A 335 -7.05 20.88 -10.12
N ALA A 336 -8.07 20.99 -9.27
CA ALA A 336 -9.42 20.53 -9.59
C ALA A 336 -10.00 21.24 -10.82
N ALA A 337 -9.75 22.53 -10.99
CA ALA A 337 -10.14 23.26 -12.19
C ALA A 337 -9.42 22.76 -13.45
N LEU A 338 -8.15 22.40 -13.36
CA LEU A 338 -7.38 21.81 -14.48
C LEU A 338 -7.86 20.40 -14.85
N SER A 339 -8.36 19.64 -13.86
CA SER A 339 -8.78 18.26 -14.06
C SER A 339 -9.91 18.06 -15.09
N GLN A 340 -10.68 19.11 -15.41
CA GLN A 340 -11.69 19.09 -16.49
C GLN A 340 -11.11 18.80 -17.89
N ARG A 341 -9.77 18.83 -18.03
CA ARG A 341 -9.07 18.45 -19.26
C ARG A 341 -9.19 16.96 -19.56
N ALA A 342 -9.43 16.15 -18.54
CA ALA A 342 -9.68 14.72 -18.64
C ALA A 342 -11.18 14.41 -18.69
N GLU A 343 -11.53 13.23 -19.22
CA GLU A 343 -12.92 12.76 -19.28
C GLU A 343 -13.50 12.39 -17.91
N CYS A 344 -12.63 12.04 -16.95
CA CYS A 344 -13.03 11.63 -15.61
C CYS A 344 -12.03 12.14 -14.58
N VAL A 345 -12.53 12.43 -13.38
CA VAL A 345 -11.72 12.83 -12.22
C VAL A 345 -11.98 11.84 -11.09
N MET A 346 -10.90 11.28 -10.53
CA MET A 346 -10.98 10.31 -9.43
C MET A 346 -10.62 10.96 -8.10
N LEU A 347 -11.52 10.86 -7.12
CA LEU A 347 -11.28 11.25 -5.73
C LEU A 347 -10.92 10.03 -4.88
N ASN A 348 -10.00 10.23 -3.94
CA ASN A 348 -9.62 9.20 -2.97
C ASN A 348 -10.67 9.07 -1.85
N LYS A 349 -10.66 7.95 -1.13
CA LYS A 349 -11.52 7.74 0.05
C LYS A 349 -11.13 8.68 1.19
N GLY A 350 -12.12 9.16 1.94
CA GLY A 350 -11.90 9.93 3.15
C GLY A 350 -13.20 10.38 3.82
N PRO A 351 -13.11 10.87 5.07
CA PRO A 351 -14.29 11.25 5.85
C PRO A 351 -15.12 12.38 5.22
N PHE A 352 -14.49 13.22 4.38
CA PHE A 352 -15.15 14.35 3.73
C PHE A 352 -15.38 14.12 2.22
N LEU A 353 -15.42 12.87 1.76
CA LEU A 353 -15.56 12.53 0.33
C LEU A 353 -16.77 13.21 -0.33
N LEU A 354 -17.94 13.18 0.30
CA LEU A 354 -19.15 13.80 -0.26
C LEU A 354 -19.01 15.32 -0.39
N GLN A 355 -18.34 15.96 0.57
CA GLN A 355 -18.03 17.39 0.50
C GLN A 355 -17.03 17.68 -0.63
N ALA A 356 -16.00 16.84 -0.78
CA ALA A 356 -15.04 16.95 -1.86
C ALA A 356 -15.70 16.78 -3.24
N LEU A 357 -16.65 15.85 -3.36
CA LEU A 357 -17.43 15.65 -4.58
C LEU A 357 -18.26 16.90 -4.92
N ALA A 358 -18.96 17.47 -3.94
CA ALA A 358 -19.73 18.70 -4.15
C ALA A 358 -18.84 19.89 -4.55
N VAL A 359 -17.66 20.03 -3.95
CA VAL A 359 -16.70 21.08 -4.33
C VAL A 359 -16.17 20.85 -5.75
N LEU A 360 -15.80 19.61 -6.08
CA LEU A 360 -15.31 19.26 -7.42
C LEU A 360 -16.36 19.55 -8.50
N ASP A 361 -17.60 19.12 -8.28
CA ASP A 361 -18.72 19.36 -9.19
C ASP A 361 -18.93 20.87 -9.43
N ASN A 362 -18.96 21.67 -8.36
CA ASN A 362 -19.07 23.13 -8.47
C ASN A 362 -17.90 23.77 -9.24
N VAL A 363 -16.66 23.34 -8.99
CA VAL A 363 -15.48 23.85 -9.67
C VAL A 363 -15.52 23.51 -11.16
N VAL A 364 -15.77 22.24 -11.50
CA VAL A 364 -15.82 21.78 -12.89
C VAL A 364 -17.00 22.39 -13.64
N ALA A 365 -18.19 22.49 -13.03
CA ALA A 365 -19.36 23.10 -13.64
C ALA A 365 -19.12 24.57 -14.01
N ARG A 366 -18.48 25.34 -13.12
CA ARG A 366 -18.12 26.74 -13.39
C ARG A 366 -17.07 26.87 -14.49
N MET A 367 -16.11 25.95 -14.52
CA MET A 367 -15.01 26.00 -15.48
C MET A 367 -15.36 25.49 -16.89
N ARG A 368 -16.39 24.63 -17.00
CA ARG A 368 -16.80 23.98 -18.26
C ARG A 368 -17.06 24.98 -19.40
N ASP A 369 -17.59 26.15 -19.07
CA ASP A 369 -17.92 27.19 -20.06
C ASP A 369 -16.73 28.12 -20.38
N HIS A 370 -15.62 27.97 -19.66
CA HIS A 370 -14.37 28.72 -19.88
C HIS A 370 -13.31 27.89 -20.59
N GLN A 371 -13.33 26.57 -20.44
CA GLN A 371 -12.37 25.68 -21.09
C GLN A 371 -13.05 24.39 -21.54
N ARG A 372 -12.78 24.02 -22.79
CA ARG A 372 -13.07 22.69 -23.32
C ARG A 372 -11.75 21.99 -23.59
N LYS A 373 -11.41 21.02 -22.72
CA LYS A 373 -10.08 20.39 -22.72
C LYS A 373 -8.98 21.45 -22.69
N LYS A 374 -8.08 21.47 -23.68
CA LYS A 374 -7.01 22.47 -23.81
C LYS A 374 -7.45 23.79 -24.47
N THR A 375 -8.68 23.86 -24.97
CA THR A 375 -9.16 25.01 -25.74
C THR A 375 -9.85 25.99 -24.81
N ALA A 376 -9.27 27.18 -24.63
CA ALA A 376 -9.93 28.27 -23.93
C ALA A 376 -11.15 28.76 -24.72
N GLN A 377 -12.22 29.06 -24.00
CA GLN A 377 -13.45 29.62 -24.57
C GLN A 377 -13.67 31.02 -23.99
N TYR A 378 -14.06 31.97 -24.83
CA TYR A 378 -14.39 33.32 -24.39
C TYR A 378 -15.86 33.38 -24.01
N ARG A 379 -16.15 33.32 -22.72
CA ARG A 379 -17.50 33.42 -22.15
C ARG A 379 -17.62 34.65 -21.25
N ALA A 380 -18.75 35.33 -21.33
CA ALA A 380 -19.08 36.42 -20.41
C ALA A 380 -19.19 35.91 -18.96
N LEU A 381 -18.60 36.66 -18.03
CA LEU A 381 -18.77 36.45 -16.59
C LEU A 381 -19.96 37.27 -16.09
N HIS A 382 -20.84 36.64 -15.30
CA HIS A 382 -21.95 37.31 -14.64
C HIS A 382 -21.66 37.33 -13.14
N TRP A 383 -21.43 38.53 -12.61
CA TRP A 383 -21.02 38.78 -11.23
C TRP A 383 -22.24 38.88 -10.31
#